data_AF-A0A914X572-F1
#
_entry.id   AF-A0A914X572-F1
#
_cell.length_a   1.000
_cell.length_b   1.000
_cell.length_c   1.000
_cell.angle_alpha   90.00
_cell.angle_beta   90.00
_cell.angle_gamma   90.00
#
_symmetry.space_group_name_H-M   'P 1'
#
loop_
_entity.id
_entity.type
_entity.pdbx_description
1 polymer ?
#
loop_
_entity_poly.entity_id
_entity_poly.type
_entity_poly.pdbx_seq_one_letter_code
_entity_poly.pdbx_strand_id
1 'polypeptide(L)'
;MNGTVTLLFLLVNLTILYGQDIRVVGSHLASLDDNSETGLPTVAEMEAACPHEALVNNNFKCAERAERGLCSGKTTSAKVIRTRLCPCTCTKYLTDRIQTCCKAVGATPKCMSLCRYNTTKEEILAPTGYQCGVDLPRWSYCGWDTTDGRSCCRNNGVPEECLTFCKSELPCDLFSGDVAGRLHCINFYPKMLECQLRSIPSKPQWDPNWKAQPTC
;
A
#
# COMPACT_ATOMS: atom_id res chain seq x y z
N MET A 1 -13.01 -46.09 11.04
CA MET A 1 -14.03 -45.51 10.14
C MET A 1 -15.31 -45.33 10.96
N ASN A 2 -15.51 -44.18 11.61
CA ASN A 2 -16.72 -43.84 12.40
C ASN A 2 -16.59 -42.39 12.93
N GLY A 3 -16.72 -41.39 12.05
CA GLY A 3 -16.61 -39.98 12.49
C GLY A 3 -17.34 -38.98 11.61
N THR A 4 -17.61 -39.33 10.35
CA THR A 4 -18.23 -38.44 9.37
C THR A 4 -19.76 -38.40 9.46
N VAL A 5 -20.38 -39.41 10.06
CA VAL A 5 -21.86 -39.55 10.06
C VAL A 5 -22.52 -38.70 11.15
N THR A 6 -21.87 -38.49 12.30
CA THR A 6 -22.48 -37.78 13.44
C THR A 6 -22.65 -36.27 13.20
N LEU A 7 -21.79 -35.65 12.39
CA LEU A 7 -21.85 -34.20 12.13
C LEU A 7 -23.01 -33.80 11.20
N LEU A 8 -23.43 -34.70 10.30
CA LEU A 8 -24.56 -34.49 9.39
C LEU A 8 -25.90 -34.48 10.13
N PHE A 9 -26.08 -35.29 11.17
CA PHE A 9 -27.34 -35.36 11.92
C PHE A 9 -27.62 -34.14 12.81
N LEU A 10 -26.58 -33.43 13.26
CA LEU A 10 -26.73 -32.20 14.05
C LEU A 10 -27.15 -31.01 13.19
N LEU A 11 -26.68 -30.93 11.94
CA LEU A 11 -26.99 -29.82 11.04
C LEU A 11 -28.42 -29.89 10.48
N VAL A 12 -28.93 -31.10 10.25
CA VAL A 12 -30.30 -31.31 9.73
C VAL A 12 -31.38 -30.97 10.77
N ASN A 13 -31.09 -31.12 12.07
CA ASN A 13 -32.06 -30.79 13.12
C ASN A 13 -32.16 -29.29 13.43
N LEU A 14 -31.13 -28.48 13.15
CA LEU A 14 -31.21 -27.02 13.37
C LEU A 14 -31.94 -26.28 12.25
N THR A 15 -31.99 -26.84 11.04
CA THR A 15 -32.59 -26.19 9.86
C THR A 15 -34.12 -26.21 9.85
N ILE A 16 -34.75 -27.06 10.66
CA ILE A 16 -36.22 -27.19 10.69
C ILE A 16 -36.87 -26.17 11.64
N LEU A 17 -36.13 -25.57 12.58
CA LEU A 17 -36.70 -24.69 13.61
C LEU A 17 -36.59 -23.19 13.33
N TYR A 18 -35.66 -22.74 12.47
CA TYR A 18 -35.46 -21.33 12.17
C TYR A 18 -35.14 -21.17 10.69
N GLY A 19 -36.13 -20.76 9.89
CA GLY A 19 -35.99 -20.47 8.46
C GLY A 19 -35.09 -19.26 8.19
N GLN A 20 -33.79 -19.41 8.39
CA GLN A 20 -32.76 -18.44 8.02
C GLN A 20 -31.65 -19.14 7.22
N ASP A 21 -31.28 -18.55 6.09
CA ASP A 21 -30.15 -18.94 5.26
C ASP A 21 -28.85 -18.92 6.06
N ILE A 22 -28.38 -20.10 6.49
CA ILE A 22 -27.04 -20.26 7.06
C ILE A 22 -26.04 -20.30 5.89
N ARG A 23 -25.46 -19.14 5.56
CA ARG A 23 -24.25 -19.09 4.73
C ARG A 23 -23.06 -19.60 5.54
N VAL A 24 -22.64 -20.83 5.27
CA VAL A 24 -21.32 -21.32 5.68
C VAL A 24 -20.27 -20.53 4.91
N VAL A 25 -19.66 -19.53 5.56
CA VAL A 25 -18.46 -18.86 5.01
C VAL A 25 -17.29 -19.81 5.24
N GLY A 26 -17.13 -20.77 4.32
CA GLY A 26 -15.91 -21.55 4.22
C GLY A 26 -14.75 -20.60 3.94
N SER A 27 -13.73 -20.62 4.80
CA SER A 27 -12.43 -20.01 4.52
C SER A 27 -11.84 -20.71 3.30
N HIS A 28 -12.10 -20.17 2.11
CA HIS A 28 -11.29 -20.49 0.94
C HIS A 28 -9.86 -20.01 1.24
N LEU A 29 -9.00 -20.99 1.54
CA LEU A 29 -7.57 -20.89 1.31
C LEU A 29 -7.39 -20.66 -0.19
N ALA A 30 -7.42 -19.39 -0.61
CA ALA A 30 -6.94 -19.01 -1.92
C ALA A 30 -5.46 -19.41 -1.97
N SER A 31 -5.11 -20.19 -3.00
CA SER A 31 -3.76 -20.68 -3.23
C SER A 31 -2.75 -19.54 -3.14
N LEU A 32 -1.80 -19.71 -2.23
CA LEU A 32 -0.49 -19.09 -2.27
C LEU A 32 0.19 -19.58 -3.55
N ASP A 33 0.78 -18.67 -4.31
CA ASP A 33 1.73 -18.86 -5.43
C ASP A 33 1.33 -18.00 -6.64
N ASP A 34 1.43 -16.67 -6.52
CA ASP A 34 1.35 -15.76 -7.68
C ASP A 34 2.16 -14.45 -7.50
N ASN A 35 3.16 -14.45 -6.60
CA ASN A 35 4.03 -13.26 -6.41
C ASN A 35 5.12 -13.13 -7.49
N SER A 36 5.31 -14.15 -8.32
CA SER A 36 6.37 -14.15 -9.35
C SER A 36 6.09 -13.17 -10.50
N GLU A 37 4.83 -12.82 -10.79
CA GLU A 37 4.48 -11.95 -11.91
C GLU A 37 4.47 -10.46 -11.55
N THR A 38 4.36 -10.12 -10.25
CA THR A 38 4.19 -8.72 -9.81
C THR A 38 5.47 -8.05 -9.33
N GLY A 39 6.57 -8.80 -9.14
CA GLY A 39 7.83 -8.28 -8.60
C GLY A 39 7.73 -7.80 -7.14
N LEU A 40 6.76 -8.33 -6.38
CA LEU A 40 6.60 -8.11 -4.94
C LEU A 40 7.49 -9.06 -4.14
N PRO A 41 7.89 -8.68 -2.90
CA PRO A 41 8.71 -9.54 -2.06
C PRO A 41 7.91 -10.77 -1.60
N THR A 42 8.56 -11.92 -1.64
CA THR A 42 8.08 -13.18 -1.07
C THR A 42 8.08 -13.15 0.46
N VAL A 43 7.34 -14.08 1.08
CA VAL A 43 7.36 -14.29 2.54
C VAL A 43 8.79 -14.50 3.05
N ALA A 44 9.57 -15.35 2.36
CA ALA A 44 10.94 -15.65 2.75
C ALA A 44 11.87 -14.42 2.68
N GLU A 45 11.74 -13.58 1.65
CA GLU A 45 12.51 -12.33 1.54
C GLU A 45 12.15 -11.34 2.65
N MET A 46 10.88 -11.25 3.03
CA MET A 46 10.44 -10.42 4.15
C MET A 46 10.95 -10.94 5.50
N GLU A 47 10.92 -12.25 5.73
CA GLU A 47 11.45 -12.87 6.95
C GLU A 47 12.97 -12.69 7.07
N ALA A 48 13.69 -12.83 5.96
CA ALA A 48 15.13 -12.58 5.91
C ALA A 48 15.48 -11.10 6.17
N ALA A 49 14.69 -10.16 5.66
CA ALA A 49 14.89 -8.73 5.88
C ALA A 49 14.50 -8.27 7.30
N CYS A 50 13.51 -8.93 7.91
CA CYS A 50 12.94 -8.55 9.20
C CYS A 50 12.87 -9.74 10.18
N PRO A 51 14.02 -10.34 10.56
CA PRO A 51 14.04 -11.56 11.39
C PRO A 51 13.46 -11.35 12.79
N HIS A 52 13.50 -10.12 13.30
CA HIS A 52 12.91 -9.74 14.59
C HIS A 52 11.37 -9.69 14.58
N GLU A 53 10.74 -9.76 13.40
CA GLU A 53 9.29 -9.77 13.21
C GLU A 53 8.76 -11.12 12.67
N ALA A 54 9.59 -12.17 12.66
CA ALA A 54 9.19 -13.49 12.18
C ALA A 54 7.98 -14.04 12.97
N LEU A 55 7.95 -13.84 14.29
CA LEU A 55 6.85 -14.22 15.17
C LEU A 55 6.63 -13.17 16.26
N VAL A 56 5.51 -12.43 16.18
CA VAL A 56 5.09 -11.48 17.22
C VAL A 56 4.02 -12.12 18.10
N ASN A 57 4.05 -11.89 19.43
CA ASN A 57 3.08 -12.43 20.39
C ASN A 57 2.79 -13.95 20.23
N ASN A 58 3.82 -14.75 19.90
CA ASN A 58 3.77 -16.21 19.75
C ASN A 58 2.78 -16.79 18.73
N ASN A 59 2.16 -15.98 17.86
CA ASN A 59 1.27 -16.47 16.79
C ASN A 59 1.10 -15.48 15.61
N PHE A 60 1.79 -14.36 15.64
CA PHE A 60 1.61 -13.29 14.66
C PHE A 60 2.76 -13.30 13.66
N LYS A 61 2.57 -13.98 12.53
CA LYS A 61 3.52 -13.96 11.40
C LYS A 61 3.33 -12.69 10.58
N CYS A 62 4.31 -11.79 10.62
CA CYS A 62 4.23 -10.50 9.93
C CYS A 62 4.29 -10.66 8.40
N ALA A 63 5.20 -11.50 7.89
CA ALA A 63 5.41 -11.70 6.45
C ALA A 63 4.16 -12.25 5.73
N GLU A 64 3.52 -13.29 6.29
CA GLU A 64 2.26 -13.83 5.73
C GLU A 64 1.13 -12.79 5.70
N ARG A 65 1.09 -11.88 6.68
CA ARG A 65 0.06 -10.82 6.71
C ARG A 65 0.34 -9.70 5.73
N ALA A 66 1.61 -9.36 5.53
CA ALA A 66 2.01 -8.40 4.51
C ALA A 66 1.66 -8.91 3.11
N GLU A 67 1.92 -10.19 2.82
CA GLU A 67 1.52 -10.84 1.57
C GLU A 67 -0.01 -10.79 1.35
N ARG A 68 -0.80 -10.95 2.42
CA ARG A 68 -2.27 -10.78 2.39
C ARG A 68 -2.73 -9.32 2.28
N GLY A 69 -1.81 -8.37 2.14
CA GLY A 69 -2.07 -6.94 1.98
C GLY A 69 -2.53 -6.22 3.25
N LEU A 70 -2.24 -6.77 4.44
CA LEU A 70 -2.67 -6.18 5.72
C LEU A 70 -1.79 -5.01 6.21
N CYS A 71 -0.78 -4.63 5.44
CA CYS A 71 0.04 -3.44 5.68
C CYS A 71 -0.62 -2.14 5.17
N SER A 72 -1.70 -2.25 4.41
CA SER A 72 -2.48 -1.14 3.85
C SER A 72 -3.98 -1.26 4.16
N GLY A 73 -4.71 -0.18 3.96
CA GLY A 73 -6.16 -0.11 4.10
C GLY A 73 -6.66 0.78 5.23
N LYS A 74 -7.99 0.92 5.30
CA LYS A 74 -8.68 1.88 6.16
C LYS A 74 -8.89 1.40 7.60
N THR A 75 -8.62 0.13 7.90
CA THR A 75 -8.93 -0.47 9.20
C THR A 75 -7.95 0.01 10.28
N THR A 76 -8.43 0.14 11.52
CA THR A 76 -7.58 0.36 12.69
C THR A 76 -6.54 -0.75 12.85
N SER A 77 -6.89 -1.99 12.49
CA SER A 77 -5.97 -3.12 12.45
C SER A 77 -4.78 -2.87 11.51
N ALA A 78 -5.00 -2.37 10.28
CA ALA A 78 -3.90 -2.08 9.36
C ALA A 78 -2.93 -1.02 9.94
N LYS A 79 -3.46 0.01 10.59
CA LYS A 79 -2.63 1.02 11.27
C LYS A 79 -1.81 0.42 12.42
N VAL A 80 -2.41 -0.41 13.27
CA VAL A 80 -1.72 -1.08 14.39
C VAL A 80 -0.65 -2.04 13.88
N ILE A 81 -0.95 -2.81 12.82
CA ILE A 81 0.00 -3.71 12.19
C ILE A 81 1.23 -2.94 11.72
N ARG A 82 1.04 -1.89 10.92
CA ARG A 82 2.15 -1.11 10.36
C ARG A 82 2.95 -0.31 11.38
N THR A 83 2.35 0.12 12.49
CA THR A 83 2.99 1.07 13.42
C THR A 83 3.53 0.44 14.70
N ARG A 84 3.01 -0.74 15.10
CA ARG A 84 3.34 -1.35 16.39
C ARG A 84 3.71 -2.82 16.32
N LEU A 85 3.03 -3.61 15.48
CA LEU A 85 3.24 -5.06 15.45
C LEU A 85 4.31 -5.47 14.45
N CYS A 86 4.24 -4.95 13.22
CA CYS A 86 5.11 -5.31 12.11
C CYS A 86 5.67 -4.09 11.37
N PRO A 87 6.27 -3.10 12.07
CA PRO A 87 6.83 -1.93 11.41
C PRO A 87 7.88 -2.27 10.34
N CYS A 88 8.83 -3.17 10.59
CA CYS A 88 9.86 -3.54 9.61
C CYS A 88 9.24 -4.24 8.38
N THR A 89 8.47 -5.30 8.57
CA THR A 89 7.90 -6.09 7.47
C THR A 89 6.99 -5.22 6.61
N CYS A 90 6.14 -4.40 7.21
CA CYS A 90 5.28 -3.50 6.43
C CYS A 90 6.08 -2.39 5.73
N THR A 91 7.14 -1.89 6.35
CA THR A 91 8.08 -0.95 5.71
C THR A 91 8.70 -1.59 4.47
N LYS A 92 9.19 -2.83 4.59
CA LYS A 92 9.82 -3.58 3.50
C LYS A 92 8.83 -3.80 2.36
N TYR A 93 7.68 -4.40 2.66
CA TYR A 93 6.64 -4.70 1.68
C TYR A 93 6.18 -3.46 0.90
N LEU A 94 5.86 -2.36 1.60
CA LEU A 94 5.40 -1.12 0.96
C LEU A 94 6.50 -0.42 0.16
N THR A 95 7.76 -0.50 0.62
CA THR A 95 8.91 0.03 -0.13
C THR A 95 9.09 -0.72 -1.44
N ASP A 96 9.16 -2.05 -1.39
CA ASP A 96 9.35 -2.87 -2.59
C ASP A 96 8.19 -2.70 -3.56
N ARG A 97 6.95 -2.69 -3.06
CA ARG A 97 5.75 -2.43 -3.87
C ARG A 97 5.87 -1.14 -4.68
N ILE A 98 6.22 -0.04 -4.03
CA ILE A 98 6.34 1.26 -4.70
C ILE A 98 7.55 1.30 -5.64
N GLN A 99 8.69 0.73 -5.23
CA GLN A 99 9.88 0.66 -6.08
C GLN A 99 9.67 -0.20 -7.32
N THR A 100 8.95 -1.31 -7.21
CA THR A 100 8.62 -2.17 -8.34
C THR A 100 7.74 -1.43 -9.35
N CYS A 101 6.73 -0.70 -8.88
CA CYS A 101 5.97 0.20 -9.76
C CYS A 101 6.86 1.26 -10.42
N CYS A 102 7.68 1.96 -9.64
CA CYS A 102 8.53 3.03 -10.16
C CYS A 102 9.52 2.56 -11.22
N LYS A 103 10.09 1.36 -11.02
CA LYS A 103 10.94 0.71 -12.02
C LYS A 103 10.14 0.38 -13.30
N ALA A 104 8.92 -0.14 -13.16
CA ALA A 104 8.07 -0.49 -14.30
C ALA A 104 7.69 0.73 -15.15
N VAL A 105 7.35 1.87 -14.51
CA VAL A 105 6.98 3.11 -15.22
C VAL A 105 8.19 3.96 -15.65
N GLY A 106 9.41 3.43 -15.51
CA GLY A 106 10.63 4.04 -16.00
C GLY A 106 11.11 5.24 -15.20
N ALA A 107 11.03 5.20 -13.87
CA ALA A 107 11.69 6.18 -13.01
C ALA A 107 13.22 6.11 -13.15
N THR A 108 13.90 7.23 -13.00
CA THR A 108 15.34 7.31 -13.20
C THR A 108 16.09 6.49 -12.13
N PRO A 109 17.09 5.66 -12.49
CA PRO A 109 17.81 4.84 -11.51
C PRO A 109 18.41 5.62 -10.33
N LYS A 110 18.95 6.82 -10.58
CA LYS A 110 19.50 7.71 -9.54
C LYS A 110 18.44 8.19 -8.53
N CYS A 111 17.17 8.18 -8.93
CA CYS A 111 16.04 8.72 -8.16
C CYS A 111 15.22 7.64 -7.47
N MET A 112 15.55 6.36 -7.67
CA MET A 112 14.83 5.21 -7.11
C MET A 112 14.80 5.18 -5.58
N SER A 113 15.82 5.72 -4.92
CA SER A 113 15.84 5.82 -3.46
C SER A 113 14.72 6.72 -2.94
N LEU A 114 14.26 7.70 -3.71
CA LEU A 114 13.18 8.61 -3.33
C LEU A 114 11.78 8.10 -3.72
N CYS A 115 11.70 7.09 -4.59
CA CYS A 115 10.44 6.44 -4.90
C CYS A 115 10.16 5.28 -3.94
N ARG A 116 9.77 5.62 -2.71
CA ARG A 116 9.40 4.65 -1.67
C ARG A 116 8.37 5.25 -0.73
N TYR A 117 7.71 4.41 0.05
CA TYR A 117 6.56 4.87 0.86
C TYR A 117 6.97 5.80 2.03
N ASN A 118 8.21 5.69 2.52
CA ASN A 118 8.72 6.46 3.66
C ASN A 118 9.78 7.50 3.28
N THR A 119 9.74 8.00 2.05
CA THR A 119 10.54 9.17 1.67
C THR A 119 10.14 10.35 2.55
N THR A 120 11.09 10.98 3.23
CA THR A 120 10.80 12.09 4.13
C THR A 120 10.79 13.42 3.39
N LYS A 121 10.18 14.44 4.01
CA LYS A 121 10.23 15.80 3.48
C LYS A 121 11.67 16.30 3.37
N GLU A 122 12.55 15.93 4.29
CA GLU A 122 13.96 16.32 4.29
C GLU A 122 14.69 15.74 3.07
N GLU A 123 14.40 14.51 2.68
CA GLU A 123 14.97 13.90 1.48
C GLU A 123 14.47 14.53 0.19
N ILE A 124 13.19 14.91 0.15
CA ILE A 124 12.59 15.62 -0.99
C ILE A 124 13.19 17.03 -1.12
N LEU A 125 13.45 17.70 -0.01
CA LEU A 125 14.03 19.04 0.04
C LEU A 125 15.58 19.04 -0.07
N ALA A 126 16.21 17.87 -0.07
CA ALA A 126 17.65 17.76 -0.28
C ALA A 126 18.02 18.01 -1.76
N PRO A 127 19.29 18.33 -2.08
CA PRO A 127 19.75 18.51 -3.46
C PRO A 127 19.36 17.35 -4.40
N THR A 128 19.39 16.12 -3.91
CA THR A 128 18.96 14.93 -4.66
C THR A 128 17.48 14.98 -5.02
N GLY A 129 16.61 15.41 -4.10
CA GLY A 129 15.18 15.54 -4.33
C GLY A 129 14.87 16.55 -5.44
N TYR A 130 15.53 17.70 -5.45
CA TYR A 130 15.42 18.68 -6.53
C TYR A 130 15.84 18.12 -7.88
N GLN A 131 16.96 17.38 -7.94
CA GLN A 131 17.44 16.75 -9.17
C GLN A 131 16.47 15.68 -9.71
N CYS A 132 15.62 15.13 -8.84
CA CYS A 132 14.68 14.07 -9.15
C CYS A 132 13.24 14.55 -9.35
N GLY A 133 13.01 15.87 -9.41
CA GLY A 133 11.66 16.43 -9.56
C GLY A 133 10.91 15.94 -10.80
N VAL A 134 11.63 15.61 -11.89
CA VAL A 134 11.03 15.05 -13.11
C VAL A 134 10.35 13.69 -12.89
N ASP A 135 10.73 12.95 -11.84
CA ASP A 135 10.12 11.66 -11.48
C ASP A 135 8.97 11.78 -10.48
N LEU A 136 8.68 12.97 -9.95
CA LEU A 136 7.58 13.17 -8.99
C LEU A 136 6.21 12.68 -9.51
N PRO A 137 5.84 12.87 -10.80
CA PRO A 137 4.63 12.28 -11.35
C PRO A 137 4.61 10.74 -11.26
N ARG A 138 5.75 10.07 -11.50
CA ARG A 138 5.88 8.62 -11.36
C ARG A 138 5.77 8.20 -9.89
N TRP A 139 6.38 8.95 -8.99
CA TRP A 139 6.31 8.68 -7.54
C TRP A 139 4.88 8.80 -7.03
N SER A 140 4.14 9.82 -7.47
CA SER A 140 2.74 10.00 -7.09
C SER A 140 1.86 8.89 -7.67
N TYR A 141 2.05 8.54 -8.93
CA TYR A 141 1.32 7.45 -9.58
C TYR A 141 1.48 6.14 -8.81
N CYS A 142 2.73 5.76 -8.51
CA CYS A 142 3.05 4.53 -7.77
C CYS A 142 2.68 4.59 -6.30
N GLY A 143 2.79 5.76 -5.67
CA GLY A 143 2.41 5.95 -4.28
C GLY A 143 0.91 5.76 -4.07
N TRP A 144 0.10 6.35 -4.93
CA TRP A 144 -1.36 6.28 -4.85
C TRP A 144 -1.95 5.03 -5.51
N ASP A 145 -1.17 4.28 -6.31
CA ASP A 145 -1.59 3.03 -6.96
C ASP A 145 -2.94 3.18 -7.67
N THR A 146 -3.03 4.16 -8.58
CA THR A 146 -4.24 4.57 -9.33
C THR A 146 -5.37 5.19 -8.51
N THR A 147 -5.25 5.28 -7.18
CA THR A 147 -6.34 5.77 -6.32
C THR A 147 -6.42 7.30 -6.20
N ASP A 148 -7.62 7.79 -5.87
CA ASP A 148 -7.89 9.17 -5.51
C ASP A 148 -8.14 9.29 -4.00
N GLY A 149 -7.16 9.85 -3.30
CA GLY A 149 -7.21 10.07 -1.85
C GLY A 149 -7.70 11.45 -1.43
N ARG A 150 -8.16 12.31 -2.34
CA ARG A 150 -8.52 13.71 -2.03
C ARG A 150 -9.56 13.84 -0.92
N SER A 151 -10.55 12.95 -0.89
CA SER A 151 -11.55 12.89 0.18
C SER A 151 -10.90 12.64 1.56
N CYS A 152 -9.96 11.69 1.63
CA CYS A 152 -9.20 11.47 2.86
C CYS A 152 -8.35 12.68 3.23
N CYS A 153 -7.61 13.25 2.27
CA CYS A 153 -6.73 14.39 2.52
C CYS A 153 -7.49 15.61 3.05
N ARG A 154 -8.62 15.96 2.42
CA ARG A 154 -9.52 17.03 2.88
C ARG A 154 -9.94 16.80 4.33
N ASN A 155 -10.38 15.59 4.66
CA ASN A 155 -10.80 15.22 6.01
C ASN A 155 -9.64 15.22 7.03
N ASN A 156 -8.38 15.10 6.59
CA ASN A 156 -7.19 15.21 7.43
C ASN A 156 -6.60 16.63 7.48
N GLY A 157 -7.31 17.62 6.93
CA GLY A 157 -6.89 19.03 6.95
C GLY A 157 -5.69 19.30 6.06
N VAL A 158 -5.63 18.66 4.89
CA VAL A 158 -4.79 19.11 3.77
C VAL A 158 -5.55 20.25 3.06
N PRO A 159 -4.94 21.42 2.83
CA PRO A 159 -5.58 22.54 2.13
C PRO A 159 -6.01 22.18 0.71
N GLU A 160 -7.05 22.85 0.19
CA GLU A 160 -7.62 22.56 -1.13
C GLU A 160 -6.57 22.69 -2.25
N GLU A 161 -5.71 23.69 -2.16
CA GLU A 161 -4.60 23.95 -3.09
C GLU A 161 -3.56 22.81 -3.12
N CYS A 162 -3.48 22.01 -2.04
CA CYS A 162 -2.56 20.87 -1.94
C CYS A 162 -3.21 19.53 -2.30
N LEU A 163 -4.53 19.47 -2.53
CA LEU A 163 -5.22 18.20 -2.81
C LEU A 163 -4.80 17.55 -4.14
N THR A 164 -4.18 18.29 -5.05
CA THR A 164 -3.60 17.70 -6.27
C THR A 164 -2.54 16.64 -5.93
N PHE A 165 -1.82 16.78 -4.81
CA PHE A 165 -0.84 15.78 -4.35
C PHE A 165 -1.48 14.53 -3.73
N CYS A 166 -2.81 14.49 -3.64
CA CYS A 166 -3.56 13.41 -3.02
C CYS A 166 -4.18 12.42 -4.01
N LYS A 167 -3.67 12.34 -5.22
CA LYS A 167 -4.10 11.39 -6.24
C LYS A 167 -2.91 10.93 -7.09
N SER A 168 -3.09 9.83 -7.79
CA SER A 168 -2.09 9.23 -8.69
C SER A 168 -1.60 10.18 -9.78
N GLU A 169 -2.51 10.99 -10.34
CA GLU A 169 -2.20 11.90 -11.44
C GLU A 169 -1.74 13.27 -10.95
N LEU A 170 -0.46 13.57 -11.18
CA LEU A 170 0.08 14.91 -10.99
C LEU A 170 0.19 15.66 -12.32
N PRO A 171 -0.30 16.91 -12.39
CA PRO A 171 -0.03 17.79 -13.51
C PRO A 171 1.49 18.05 -13.69
N CYS A 172 1.97 18.05 -14.94
CA CYS A 172 3.38 18.34 -15.24
C CYS A 172 3.78 19.80 -14.91
N ASP A 173 2.82 20.73 -14.87
CA ASP A 173 3.06 22.15 -14.60
C ASP A 173 3.35 22.47 -13.11
N LEU A 174 3.34 21.44 -12.25
CA LEU A 174 3.74 21.56 -10.85
C LEU A 174 5.18 22.07 -10.69
N PHE A 175 6.04 21.93 -11.70
CA PHE A 175 7.40 22.48 -11.69
C PHE A 175 7.63 23.67 -12.62
N SER A 176 6.73 23.92 -13.58
CA SER A 176 6.88 25.03 -14.55
C SER A 176 6.25 26.36 -14.10
N GLY A 177 5.89 26.48 -12.82
CA GLY A 177 5.26 27.67 -12.22
C GLY A 177 5.90 28.06 -10.90
N ASP A 178 5.13 28.67 -9.98
CA ASP A 178 5.61 29.04 -8.64
C ASP A 178 5.91 27.80 -7.78
N VAL A 179 7.09 27.21 -7.99
CA VAL A 179 7.62 26.08 -7.22
C VAL A 179 7.64 26.44 -5.74
N ALA A 180 8.08 27.66 -5.39
CA ALA A 180 8.11 28.14 -4.01
C ALA A 180 6.70 28.17 -3.39
N GLY A 181 5.72 28.66 -4.14
CA GLY A 181 4.31 28.68 -3.76
C GLY A 181 3.70 27.31 -3.56
N ARG A 182 4.24 26.24 -4.16
CA ARG A 182 3.76 24.85 -3.97
C ARG A 182 4.57 24.04 -2.97
N LEU A 183 5.79 24.47 -2.65
CA LEU A 183 6.64 23.81 -1.64
C LEU A 183 5.96 23.75 -0.27
N HIS A 184 5.09 24.71 0.09
CA HIS A 184 4.38 24.68 1.37
C HIS A 184 3.54 23.40 1.57
N CYS A 185 3.07 22.77 0.48
CA CYS A 185 2.31 21.52 0.52
C CYS A 185 3.12 20.35 1.11
N ILE A 186 4.46 20.41 1.09
CA ILE A 186 5.33 19.39 1.69
C ILE A 186 5.09 19.25 3.21
N ASN A 187 4.63 20.31 3.88
CA ASN A 187 4.32 20.26 5.31
C ASN A 187 3.14 19.34 5.63
N PHE A 188 2.29 19.07 4.64
CA PHE A 188 1.16 18.17 4.75
C PHE A 188 1.48 16.74 4.30
N TYR A 189 2.72 16.47 3.86
CA TYR A 189 3.14 15.15 3.38
C TYR A 189 2.84 14.00 4.37
N PRO A 190 3.05 14.13 5.70
CA PRO A 190 2.67 13.06 6.63
C PRO A 190 1.18 12.70 6.62
N LYS A 191 0.31 13.70 6.42
CA LYS A 191 -1.15 13.51 6.30
C LYS A 191 -1.50 12.86 4.97
N MET A 192 -0.86 13.29 3.89
CA MET A 192 -1.00 12.69 2.55
C MET A 192 -0.58 11.23 2.57
N LEU A 193 0.56 10.91 3.18
CA LEU A 193 1.06 9.55 3.32
C LEU A 193 0.11 8.65 4.15
N GLU A 194 -0.47 9.17 5.24
CA GLU A 194 -1.49 8.42 5.97
C GLU A 194 -2.70 8.08 5.07
N CYS A 195 -3.14 9.04 4.24
CA CYS A 195 -4.24 8.83 3.30
C CYS A 195 -3.89 7.91 2.13
N GLN A 196 -2.66 7.96 1.64
CA GLN A 196 -2.12 7.06 0.63
C GLN A 196 -2.24 5.61 1.12
N LEU A 197 -1.74 5.31 2.33
CA LEU A 197 -1.78 3.96 2.91
C LEU A 197 -3.20 3.45 3.19
N ARG A 198 -4.15 4.36 3.43
CA ARG A 198 -5.57 4.02 3.58
C ARG A 198 -6.26 3.70 2.26
N SER A 199 -5.76 4.27 1.16
CA SER A 199 -6.42 4.23 -0.15
C SER A 199 -5.87 3.11 -1.01
N ILE A 200 -4.58 2.78 -0.90
CA ILE A 200 -3.98 1.73 -1.72
C ILE A 200 -4.62 0.35 -1.44
N PRO A 201 -4.96 -0.41 -2.50
CA PRO A 201 -5.55 -1.74 -2.39
C PRO A 201 -4.56 -2.77 -1.82
N SER A 202 -5.06 -3.93 -1.38
CA SER A 202 -4.19 -5.04 -0.93
C SER A 202 -3.33 -5.62 -2.06
N LYS A 203 -3.86 -5.61 -3.29
CA LYS A 203 -3.16 -6.05 -4.50
C LYS A 203 -2.79 -4.83 -5.36
N PRO A 204 -1.58 -4.76 -5.92
CA PRO A 204 -1.20 -3.78 -6.95
C PRO A 204 -2.24 -3.56 -8.03
N GLN A 205 -2.48 -2.31 -8.43
CA GLN A 205 -3.37 -1.94 -9.54
C GLN A 205 -2.70 -1.08 -10.61
N TRP A 206 -1.44 -0.69 -10.43
CA TRP A 206 -0.69 0.10 -11.41
C TRP A 206 -0.55 -0.62 -12.75
N ASP A 207 -0.59 0.15 -13.81
CA ASP A 207 -0.33 -0.27 -15.18
C ASP A 207 1.19 -0.16 -15.44
N PRO A 208 1.89 -1.27 -15.74
CA PRO A 208 3.32 -1.23 -16.05
C PRO A 208 3.64 -0.42 -17.33
N ASN A 209 2.66 -0.21 -18.20
CA ASN A 209 2.80 0.60 -19.41
C ASN A 209 2.44 2.07 -19.18
N TRP A 210 2.03 2.45 -17.96
CA TRP A 210 1.70 3.84 -17.66
C TRP A 210 2.88 4.75 -17.97
N LYS A 211 2.56 5.89 -18.60
CA LYS A 211 3.52 6.95 -18.88
C LYS A 211 3.03 8.23 -18.23
N ALA A 212 3.97 8.98 -17.67
CA ALA A 212 3.72 10.37 -17.35
C ALA A 212 3.29 11.10 -18.63
N GLN A 213 2.42 12.11 -18.47
CA GLN A 213 1.93 12.92 -19.59
C GLN A 213 3.13 13.49 -20.39
N PRO A 214 3.05 13.60 -21.73
CA PRO A 214 4.21 13.88 -22.60
C PRO A 214 4.91 15.23 -22.41
N THR A 215 4.34 16.13 -21.62
CA THR A 215 4.86 17.48 -21.37
C THR A 215 5.45 17.64 -19.97
N CYS A 216 6.01 16.55 -19.47
CA CYS A 216 7.07 16.50 -18.47
C CYS A 216 8.36 16.12 -19.22
#